data_AF-A0A7C8DTU0-F1
#
_entry.id   AF-A0A7C8DTU0-F1
#
_cell.length_a   1.000
_cell.length_b   1.000
_cell.length_c   1.000
_cell.angle_alpha   90.00
_cell.angle_beta   90.00
_cell.angle_gamma   90.00
#
_symmetry.space_group_name_H-M   'P 1'
#
loop_
_entity.id
_entity.type
_entity.pdbx_description
1 polymer ?
#
loop_
_entity_poly.entity_id
_entity_poly.type
_entity_poly.pdbx_seq_one_letter_code
_entity_poly.pdbx_strand_id
1 'polypeptide(L)'
;MMFRWIATAIIALLFILNIALPSTSIGRRGTEAEARRDHPGQFGEIGDKLPRFHLVNIDGESIRSTDLLGHKLLLIFERSVDW
;
A
#
# COMPACT_ATOMS: atom_id res chain seq x y z
N MET A 1 -14.64 39.77 21.46
CA MET A 1 -14.09 38.73 22.37
C MET A 1 -14.70 37.34 22.14
N MET A 2 -16.04 37.22 22.06
CA MET A 2 -16.76 35.94 22.03
C MET A 2 -16.38 35.02 20.85
N PHE A 3 -16.19 35.58 19.65
CA PHE A 3 -15.75 34.82 18.47
C PHE A 3 -14.38 34.16 18.63
N ARG A 4 -13.47 34.75 19.43
CA ARG A 4 -12.14 34.16 19.66
C ARG A 4 -12.24 32.88 20.48
N TRP A 5 -13.07 32.88 21.52
CA TRP A 5 -13.29 31.70 22.35
C TRP A 5 -13.97 30.56 21.60
N ILE A 6 -14.94 30.89 20.74
CA ILE A 6 -15.59 29.92 19.86
C ILE A 6 -14.57 29.31 18.88
N ALA A 7 -13.74 30.13 18.25
CA ALA A 7 -12.68 29.65 17.37
C ALA A 7 -11.69 28.72 18.10
N THR A 8 -11.27 29.09 19.32
CA THR A 8 -10.39 28.24 20.15
C THR A 8 -11.05 26.90 20.49
N ALA A 9 -12.34 26.91 20.83
CA ALA A 9 -13.08 25.68 21.13
C ALA A 9 -13.19 24.77 19.90
N ILE A 10 -13.48 25.33 18.71
CA ILE A 10 -13.54 24.56 17.46
C ILE A 10 -12.18 23.96 17.12
N ILE A 11 -11.10 24.73 17.23
CA ILE A 11 -9.74 24.22 16.96
C ILE A 11 -9.37 23.10 17.92
N ALA A 12 -9.65 23.26 19.22
CA ALA A 12 -9.39 22.23 20.22
C ALA A 12 -10.19 20.95 19.93
N LEU A 13 -11.46 21.09 19.54
CA LEU A 13 -12.31 19.97 19.15
C LEU A 13 -11.75 19.24 17.92
N LEU A 14 -11.36 19.98 16.88
CA LEU A 14 -10.74 19.41 15.67
C LEU A 14 -9.42 18.70 15.99
N PHE A 15 -8.62 19.24 16.91
CA PHE A 15 -7.36 18.65 17.32
C PHE A 15 -7.57 17.32 18.05
N ILE A 16 -8.51 17.26 18.99
CA ILE A 16 -8.90 16.02 19.66
C ILE A 16 -9.43 15.01 18.64
N LEU A 17 -10.28 15.45 17.72
CA LEU A 17 -10.86 14.59 16.68
C LEU A 17 -9.78 14.01 15.76
N ASN A 18 -8.76 14.80 15.40
CA ASN A 18 -7.63 14.33 14.60
C ASN A 18 -6.80 13.24 15.30
N ILE A 19 -6.66 13.33 16.63
CA ILE A 19 -5.94 12.32 17.42
C ILE A 19 -6.82 11.07 17.66
N ALA A 20 -8.11 11.26 17.91
CA ALA A 20 -9.02 10.19 18.29
C ALA A 20 -9.57 9.40 17.07
N LEU A 21 -9.76 10.03 15.92
CA LEU A 21 -10.31 9.34 14.73
C LEU A 21 -9.47 8.11 14.32
N PRO A 22 -8.14 8.17 14.22
CA PRO A 22 -7.32 7.03 13.81
C PRO A 22 -7.44 5.79 14.70
N SER A 23 -7.80 5.96 15.98
CA SER A 23 -8.00 4.84 16.93
C SER A 23 -9.41 4.25 16.88
N THR A 24 -10.35 4.91 16.19
CA THR A 24 -11.70 4.38 15.95
C THR A 24 -11.77 3.62 14.63
N SER A 25 -12.67 2.65 14.52
CA SER A 25 -12.87 1.87 13.28
C SER A 25 -13.26 2.73 12.08
N ILE A 26 -13.87 3.90 12.31
CA ILE A 26 -14.31 4.86 11.28
C ILE A 26 -13.14 5.70 10.74
N GLY A 27 -12.21 6.12 11.61
CA GLY A 27 -11.06 6.94 11.21
C GLY A 27 -9.77 6.14 10.97
N ARG A 28 -9.77 4.83 11.25
CA ARG A 28 -8.72 3.90 10.86
C ARG A 28 -8.64 3.86 9.33
N ARG A 29 -7.81 4.72 8.74
CA ARG A 29 -7.24 4.45 7.41
C ARG A 29 -6.56 3.10 7.56
N GLY A 30 -7.18 2.04 7.03
CA GLY A 30 -6.55 0.73 6.95
C GLY A 30 -5.16 0.89 6.36
N THR A 31 -4.26 -0.02 6.70
CA THR A 31 -2.96 -0.06 6.03
C THR A 31 -3.20 -0.08 4.51
N GLU A 32 -2.33 0.53 3.70
CA GLU A 32 -2.48 0.50 2.23
C GLU A 32 -2.64 -0.95 1.73
N ALA A 33 -2.06 -1.92 2.45
CA ALA A 33 -2.25 -3.35 2.28
C ALA A 33 -3.68 -3.85 2.57
N GLU A 34 -4.38 -3.34 3.59
CA GLU A 34 -5.80 -3.65 3.84
C GLU A 34 -6.72 -3.03 2.79
N ALA A 35 -6.45 -1.80 2.35
CA ALA A 35 -7.27 -1.11 1.34
C ALA A 35 -7.20 -1.77 -0.04
N ARG A 36 -6.14 -2.54 -0.32
CA ARG A 36 -5.95 -3.23 -1.60
C ARG A 36 -6.25 -4.74 -1.54
N ARG A 37 -6.73 -5.28 -0.40
CA ARG A 37 -7.17 -6.69 -0.28
C ARG A 37 -8.24 -7.09 -1.27
N ASP A 38 -9.01 -6.14 -1.78
CA ASP A 38 -10.10 -6.39 -2.72
C ASP A 38 -9.57 -6.69 -4.15
N HIS A 39 -8.26 -6.61 -4.39
CA HIS A 39 -7.67 -6.94 -5.68
C HIS A 39 -7.25 -8.42 -5.75
N PRO A 40 -7.90 -9.24 -6.60
CA PRO A 40 -7.51 -10.64 -6.76
C PRO A 40 -6.08 -10.76 -7.29
N GLY A 41 -5.27 -11.62 -6.64
CA GLY A 41 -3.88 -11.91 -7.02
C GLY A 41 -2.81 -11.01 -6.40
N GLN A 42 -3.18 -10.15 -5.46
CA GLN A 42 -2.23 -9.20 -4.85
C GLN A 42 -1.43 -9.78 -3.67
N PHE A 43 -1.84 -10.93 -3.16
CA PHE A 43 -1.12 -11.71 -2.14
C PHE A 43 -0.81 -13.09 -2.72
N GLY A 44 0.42 -13.56 -2.52
CA GLY A 44 0.81 -14.93 -2.80
C GLY A 44 1.11 -15.64 -1.48
N GLU A 45 0.57 -16.84 -1.29
CA GLU A 45 0.93 -17.67 -0.15
C GLU A 45 2.18 -18.50 -0.46
N ILE A 46 2.92 -18.87 0.59
CA ILE A 46 4.07 -19.76 0.43
C ILE A 46 3.55 -21.13 -0.05
N GLY A 47 3.95 -21.52 -1.25
CA GLY A 47 3.49 -22.76 -1.90
C GLY A 47 2.57 -22.54 -3.10
N ASP A 48 2.06 -21.32 -3.29
CA ASP A 48 1.30 -20.98 -4.49
C ASP A 48 2.18 -20.99 -5.74
N LYS A 49 1.54 -21.29 -6.88
CA LYS A 49 2.18 -21.11 -8.18
C LYS A 49 2.47 -19.64 -8.40
N LEU A 50 3.66 -19.32 -8.91
CA LEU A 50 3.96 -17.95 -9.31
C LEU A 50 2.89 -17.45 -10.29
N PRO A 51 2.41 -16.19 -10.14
CA PRO A 51 1.49 -15.60 -11.07
C PRO A 51 2.12 -15.53 -12.47
N ARG A 52 1.29 -15.43 -13.51
CA ARG A 52 1.82 -15.18 -14.86
C ARG A 52 2.34 -13.75 -14.90
N PHE A 53 3.64 -13.59 -15.12
CA PHE A 53 4.28 -12.29 -15.31
C PHE A 53 5.07 -12.30 -16.62
N HIS A 54 5.20 -11.11 -17.20
CA HIS A 54 6.10 -10.86 -18.33
C HIS A 54 7.21 -9.97 -17.81
N LEU A 55 8.40 -10.55 -17.63
CA LEU A 55 9.60 -9.79 -17.27
C LEU A 55 10.39 -9.49 -18.53
N VAL A 56 11.07 -8.36 -18.50
CA VAL A 56 11.99 -7.91 -19.55
C VAL A 56 13.33 -7.65 -18.88
N ASN A 57 14.42 -8.11 -19.51
CA ASN A 57 15.76 -7.83 -19.00
C ASN A 57 16.17 -6.36 -19.28
N ILE A 58 17.34 -5.98 -18.80
CA ILE A 58 17.89 -4.63 -19.00
C ILE A 58 18.16 -4.30 -20.49
N ASP A 59 18.28 -5.34 -21.32
CA ASP A 59 18.54 -5.23 -22.76
C ASP A 59 17.23 -5.20 -23.59
N GLY A 60 16.06 -5.29 -22.95
CA GLY A 60 14.76 -5.26 -23.62
C GLY A 60 14.24 -6.63 -24.07
N GLU A 61 14.92 -7.73 -23.76
CA GLU A 61 14.51 -9.08 -24.11
C GLU A 61 13.53 -9.67 -23.09
N SER A 62 12.53 -10.42 -23.57
CA SER A 62 11.56 -11.07 -22.70
C SER A 62 12.16 -12.28 -21.98
N ILE A 63 12.08 -12.26 -20.64
CA ILE A 63 12.50 -13.37 -19.78
C ILE A 63 11.32 -14.36 -19.66
N ARG A 64 11.56 -15.63 -19.99
CA ARG A 64 10.54 -16.67 -19.85
C ARG A 64 10.59 -17.26 -18.45
N SER A 65 9.43 -17.68 -17.93
CA SER A 65 9.37 -18.34 -16.61
C SER A 65 10.23 -19.60 -16.52
N THR A 66 10.42 -20.30 -17.65
CA THR A 66 11.30 -21.48 -17.75
C THR A 66 12.75 -21.15 -17.45
N ASP A 67 13.20 -19.94 -17.77
CA ASP A 67 14.58 -19.51 -17.59
C ASP A 67 14.88 -19.20 -16.12
N LEU A 68 13.83 -19.08 -15.31
CA LEU A 68 13.88 -18.78 -13.88
C LEU A 68 13.72 -20.03 -13.01
N LEU A 69 13.29 -21.17 -13.57
CA LEU A 69 13.07 -22.41 -12.82
C LEU A 69 14.41 -23.03 -12.39
N GLY A 70 14.47 -23.48 -11.14
CA GLY A 70 15.67 -24.12 -10.57
C GLY A 70 16.73 -23.14 -10.06
N HIS A 71 16.51 -21.84 -10.19
CA HIS A 71 17.39 -20.79 -9.67
C HIS A 71 16.80 -20.12 -8.42
N LYS A 72 17.66 -19.72 -7.49
CA LYS A 72 17.26 -18.88 -6.34
C LYS A 72 17.11 -17.45 -6.84
N LEU A 73 15.90 -16.91 -6.76
CA LEU A 73 15.59 -15.57 -7.23
C LEU A 73 15.49 -14.60 -6.05
N LEU A 74 16.09 -13.42 -6.20
CA LEU A 74 15.83 -12.28 -5.34
C LEU A 74 14.87 -11.35 -6.08
N LEU A 75 13.67 -11.19 -5.55
CA LEU A 75 12.67 -10.27 -6.09
C LEU A 75 12.73 -8.95 -5.30
N ILE A 76 12.97 -7.86 -6.01
CA ILE A 76 12.95 -6.50 -5.45
C ILE A 76 11.77 -5.78 -6.09
N PHE A 77 10.85 -5.30 -5.25
CA PHE A 77 9.69 -4.52 -5.71
C PHE A 77 10.00 -3.04 -5.48
N GLU A 78 10.30 -2.33 -6.55
CA GLU A 78 10.52 -0.89 -6.53
C GLU A 78 9.27 -0.17 -7.03
N ARG A 79 8.92 0.93 -6.36
CA ARG A 79 7.83 1.80 -6.78
C ARG A 79 8.41 2.87 -7.70
N SER A 80 8.09 2.82 -9.00
CA SER A 80 8.30 3.99 -9.87
C SER A 80 7.34 5.08 -9.39
N VAL A 81 7.91 6.22 -9.01
CA VAL A 81 7.14 7.44 -8.77
C VAL A 81 7.33 8.29 -10.00
N ASP A 82 6.44 8.12 -10.97
CA ASP A 82 6.36 9.02 -12.11
C ASP A 82 5.76 10.33 -11.57
N TRP A 83 6.59 11.37 -11.51
CA TRP A 83 6.20 12.73 -11.12
C TRP A 83 5.87 13.57 -12.35
#